data_AF-A0A6A4NXE5-F1
#
_entry.id   AF-A0A6A4NXE5-F1
#
_cell.length_a   1.000
_cell.length_b   1.000
_cell.length_c   1.000
_cell.angle_alpha   90.00
_cell.angle_beta   90.00
_cell.angle_gamma   90.00
#
_symmetry.space_group_name_H-M   'P 1'
#
loop_
_entity.id
_entity.type
_entity.pdbx_description
1 polymer ?
#
loop_
_entity_poly.entity_id
_entity_poly.type
_entity_poly.pdbx_seq_one_letter_code
_entity_poly.pdbx_strand_id
1 'polypeptide(L)'
;MPMGTSDTHKLLLSLSQVFILSMLCLKVKVEGFFLNNTKVSGFYVFGDSTVDPGNNDYIMTSFRSNFPPYGRDFPNQVPTGRFTNGMLSTDYIASYTGLKKELLPPYLDPNLSIEELMTGVSFASAGSGFDPLTPTMTNVIPMDKQLEYFKECKKRVEVVLGKERTENHIKKGVFFISAGTNDFVLNYFILPIQRNRYTLLAYQHFLIHHVKEFIQVWFCSPTYACYFHFIKDFL
;
A
#
# COMPACT_ATOMS: atom_id res chain seq x y z
N MET A 1 -2.36 -35.06 -0.08
CA MET A 1 -3.80 -35.28 0.13
C MET A 1 -4.50 -33.96 -0.11
N PRO A 2 -5.55 -33.90 -0.95
CA PRO A 2 -6.31 -32.65 -1.11
C PRO A 2 -6.99 -32.32 0.22
N MET A 3 -6.90 -31.07 0.66
CA MET A 3 -7.63 -30.59 1.84
C MET A 3 -9.13 -30.84 1.65
N GLY A 4 -9.80 -31.38 2.68
CA GLY A 4 -11.24 -31.54 2.65
C GLY A 4 -11.92 -30.18 2.63
N THR A 5 -13.08 -30.08 1.98
CA THR A 5 -13.89 -28.86 1.90
C THR A 5 -14.20 -28.25 3.28
N SER A 6 -14.34 -29.11 4.30
CA SER A 6 -14.49 -28.72 5.71
C SER A 6 -13.27 -27.96 6.27
N ASP A 7 -12.06 -28.38 5.89
CA ASP A 7 -10.81 -27.77 6.37
C ASP A 7 -10.56 -26.42 5.70
N THR A 8 -10.93 -26.29 4.42
CA THR A 8 -10.88 -24.99 3.72
C THR A 8 -11.84 -23.97 4.31
N HIS A 9 -13.05 -24.38 4.74
CA HIS A 9 -14.00 -23.47 5.39
C HIS A 9 -13.55 -23.05 6.79
N LYS A 10 -12.96 -23.97 7.57
CA LYS A 10 -12.39 -23.64 8.88
C LYS A 10 -11.20 -22.68 8.78
N LEU A 11 -10.35 -22.86 7.77
CA LEU A 11 -9.24 -21.96 7.49
C LEU A 11 -9.74 -20.57 7.06
N LEU A 12 -10.77 -20.50 6.21
CA LEU A 12 -11.37 -19.22 5.80
C LEU A 12 -11.99 -18.48 6.98
N LEU A 13 -12.70 -19.20 7.86
CA LEU A 13 -13.30 -18.66 9.08
C LEU A 13 -12.23 -18.16 10.05
N SER A 14 -11.14 -18.91 10.26
CA SER A 14 -10.06 -18.46 11.13
C SER A 14 -9.35 -17.22 10.57
N LEU A 15 -9.10 -17.17 9.26
CA LEU A 15 -8.52 -16.00 8.60
C LEU A 15 -9.44 -14.77 8.72
N SER A 16 -10.76 -14.94 8.56
CA SER A 16 -11.73 -13.86 8.75
C SER A 16 -11.79 -13.36 10.19
N GLN A 17 -11.67 -14.24 11.18
CA GLN A 17 -11.68 -13.87 12.60
C GLN A 17 -10.41 -13.12 12.98
N VAL A 18 -9.24 -13.56 12.50
CA VAL A 18 -7.96 -12.87 12.71
C VAL A 18 -7.96 -11.50 12.02
N PHE A 19 -8.54 -11.39 10.83
CA PHE A 19 -8.70 -10.11 10.14
C PHE A 19 -9.63 -9.14 10.92
N ILE A 20 -10.76 -9.62 11.43
CA ILE A 20 -11.66 -8.82 12.27
C ILE A 20 -10.99 -8.40 13.58
N LEU A 21 -10.25 -9.29 14.24
CA LEU A 21 -9.51 -8.97 15.46
C LEU A 21 -8.40 -7.95 15.20
N SER A 22 -7.67 -8.10 14.09
CA SER A 22 -6.64 -7.16 13.62
C SER A 22 -7.23 -5.76 13.37
N MET A 23 -8.38 -5.68 12.72
CA MET A 23 -9.11 -4.42 12.49
C MET A 23 -9.63 -3.81 13.81
N LEU A 24 -10.03 -4.63 14.78
CA LEU A 24 -10.44 -4.17 16.11
C LEU A 24 -9.27 -3.63 16.93
N CYS A 25 -8.10 -4.26 16.85
CA CYS A 25 -6.86 -3.78 17.46
C CYS A 25 -6.33 -2.51 16.79
N LEU A 26 -6.55 -2.34 15.48
CA LEU A 26 -6.24 -1.10 14.75
C LEU A 26 -7.05 0.09 15.30
N LYS A 27 -8.33 -0.11 15.65
CA LYS A 27 -9.18 0.96 16.23
C LYS A 27 -8.63 1.49 17.55
N VAL A 28 -7.99 0.66 18.37
CA VAL A 28 -7.55 1.03 19.73
C VAL A 28 -6.24 1.83 19.75
N LYS A 29 -5.49 1.90 18.63
CA LYS A 29 -4.20 2.63 18.59
C LYS A 29 -4.21 3.89 17.72
N VAL A 30 -5.22 4.06 16.87
CA VAL A 30 -5.38 5.25 16.04
C VAL A 30 -5.80 6.48 16.86
N GLU A 31 -6.60 6.30 17.91
CA GLU A 31 -7.01 7.39 18.80
C GLU A 31 -5.84 8.04 19.54
N GLY A 32 -4.74 7.31 19.80
CA GLY A 32 -3.58 7.83 20.52
C GLY A 32 -2.62 8.69 19.69
N PHE A 33 -2.65 8.58 18.34
CA PHE A 33 -1.72 9.33 17.48
C PHE A 33 -2.18 10.76 17.21
N PHE A 34 -3.50 10.99 17.13
CA PHE A 34 -4.07 12.30 16.82
C PHE A 34 -4.18 13.25 18.03
N LEU A 35 -3.85 12.78 19.24
CA LEU A 35 -3.86 13.60 20.46
C LEU A 35 -2.61 14.48 20.62
N ASN A 36 -1.56 14.25 19.82
CA ASN A 36 -0.45 15.18 19.74
C ASN A 36 -0.72 16.23 18.66
N ASN A 37 -0.71 17.50 19.06
CA ASN A 37 -1.02 18.70 18.27
C ASN A 37 -0.11 18.95 17.03
N THR A 38 0.62 17.95 16.55
CA THR A 38 1.42 17.99 15.33
C THR A 38 0.53 17.69 14.13
N LYS A 39 0.14 18.74 13.40
CA LYS A 39 -0.61 18.64 12.15
C LYS A 39 0.20 17.83 11.13
N VAL A 40 -0.31 16.66 10.74
CA VAL A 40 0.23 15.86 9.63
C VAL A 40 0.18 16.71 8.36
N SER A 41 1.25 16.71 7.57
CA SER A 41 1.37 17.59 6.41
C SER A 41 1.09 16.92 5.07
N GLY A 42 1.29 15.61 4.96
CA GLY A 42 0.98 14.82 3.76
C GLY A 42 0.87 13.33 4.07
N PHE A 43 0.21 12.58 3.20
CA PHE A 43 0.00 11.14 3.34
C PHE A 43 0.41 10.39 2.07
N TYR A 44 1.46 9.57 2.15
CA TYR A 44 2.10 8.94 1.01
C TYR A 44 2.00 7.41 1.13
N VAL A 45 1.39 6.75 0.15
CA VAL A 45 1.02 5.34 0.24
C VAL A 45 1.75 4.50 -0.80
N PHE A 46 2.27 3.35 -0.38
CA PHE A 46 3.01 2.38 -1.19
C PHE A 46 2.40 1.00 -0.97
N GLY A 47 2.41 0.16 -1.99
CA GLY A 47 1.94 -1.19 -1.80
C GLY A 47 1.29 -1.85 -3.00
N ASP A 48 0.35 -2.73 -2.69
CA ASP A 48 -0.39 -3.54 -3.64
C ASP A 48 -1.89 -3.18 -3.72
N SER A 49 -2.72 -4.13 -4.15
CA SER A 49 -4.16 -3.96 -4.35
C SER A 49 -4.91 -3.53 -3.09
N THR A 50 -4.36 -3.82 -1.91
CA THR A 50 -4.95 -3.43 -0.63
C THR A 50 -4.98 -1.91 -0.42
N VAL A 51 -4.16 -1.17 -1.18
CA VAL A 51 -3.97 0.27 -1.04
C VAL A 51 -3.83 1.01 -2.38
N ASP A 52 -4.10 0.34 -3.50
CA ASP A 52 -4.10 0.90 -4.85
C ASP A 52 -5.44 1.58 -5.17
N PRO A 53 -5.48 2.92 -5.30
CA PRO A 53 -6.70 3.64 -5.63
C PRO A 53 -6.98 3.72 -7.14
N GLY A 54 -6.19 3.04 -7.99
CA GLY A 54 -6.38 2.98 -9.45
C GLY A 54 -5.14 3.30 -10.28
N ASN A 55 -3.91 3.23 -9.75
CA ASN A 55 -2.71 3.42 -10.57
C ASN A 55 -2.64 2.40 -11.70
N ASN A 56 -3.13 1.18 -11.46
CA ASN A 56 -3.13 0.11 -12.46
C ASN A 56 -4.01 0.38 -13.69
N ASP A 57 -4.94 1.33 -13.61
CA ASP A 57 -5.77 1.73 -14.74
C ASP A 57 -4.96 2.44 -15.83
N TYR A 58 -3.81 3.03 -15.45
CA TYR A 58 -2.95 3.82 -16.32
C TYR A 58 -1.76 3.04 -16.91
N ILE A 59 -1.62 1.74 -16.60
CA ILE A 59 -0.56 0.87 -17.13
C ILE A 59 -1.15 -0.39 -17.73
N MET A 60 -0.50 -1.02 -18.71
CA MET A 60 -1.01 -2.24 -19.35
C MET A 60 -0.88 -3.46 -18.43
N THR A 61 -1.92 -3.79 -17.67
CA THR A 61 -1.95 -4.96 -16.77
C THR A 61 -3.36 -5.55 -16.69
N SER A 62 -3.45 -6.84 -16.35
CA SER A 62 -4.72 -7.49 -15.99
C SER A 62 -5.14 -7.23 -14.54
N PHE A 63 -4.24 -6.74 -13.70
CA PHE A 63 -4.50 -6.43 -12.29
C PHE A 63 -5.20 -5.09 -12.15
N ARG A 64 -6.39 -4.96 -12.73
CA ARG A 64 -7.25 -3.77 -12.63
C ARG A 64 -8.56 -4.11 -11.94
N SER A 65 -9.22 -3.10 -11.40
CA SER A 65 -10.56 -3.23 -10.82
C SER A 65 -11.46 -2.06 -11.23
N ASN A 66 -11.25 -1.56 -12.45
CA ASN A 66 -12.04 -0.51 -13.08
C ASN A 66 -13.30 -1.03 -13.80
N PHE A 67 -13.89 -2.11 -13.29
CA PHE A 67 -15.06 -2.78 -13.85
C PHE A 67 -15.96 -3.34 -12.74
N PRO A 68 -17.25 -3.63 -13.02
CA PRO A 68 -18.14 -4.25 -12.02
C PRO A 68 -17.64 -5.63 -11.55
N PRO A 69 -17.80 -6.01 -10.27
CA PRO A 69 -18.68 -5.41 -9.27
C PRO A 69 -18.02 -4.29 -8.43
N TYR A 70 -16.78 -3.92 -8.71
CA TYR A 70 -16.06 -2.89 -7.95
C TYR A 70 -16.76 -1.53 -8.04
N GLY A 71 -16.58 -0.70 -7.02
CA GLY A 71 -17.16 0.65 -6.94
C GLY A 71 -18.68 0.73 -6.72
N ARG A 72 -19.38 -0.39 -6.51
CA ARG A 72 -20.85 -0.41 -6.31
C ARG A 72 -21.36 0.44 -5.14
N ASP A 73 -20.54 0.60 -4.10
CA ASP A 73 -20.90 1.33 -2.89
C ASP A 73 -20.51 2.83 -2.98
N PHE A 74 -19.89 3.28 -4.07
CA PHE A 74 -19.72 4.72 -4.34
C PHE A 74 -21.04 5.39 -4.72
N PRO A 75 -21.23 6.69 -4.40
CA PRO A 75 -22.45 7.41 -4.75
C PRO A 75 -22.82 7.38 -6.23
N ASN A 76 -21.81 7.40 -7.12
CA ASN A 76 -21.99 7.30 -8.57
C ASN A 76 -21.92 5.86 -9.10
N GLN A 77 -21.63 4.88 -8.24
CA GLN A 77 -21.44 3.46 -8.57
C GLN A 77 -20.38 3.22 -9.66
N VAL A 78 -19.39 4.11 -9.78
CA VAL A 78 -18.32 4.00 -10.78
C VAL A 78 -17.08 3.36 -10.15
N PRO A 79 -16.54 2.27 -10.73
CA PRO A 79 -15.28 1.70 -10.27
C PRO A 79 -14.12 2.66 -10.56
N THR A 80 -13.26 2.87 -9.56
CA THR A 80 -12.12 3.80 -9.63
C THR A 80 -10.77 3.09 -9.76
N GLY A 81 -10.77 1.76 -9.94
CA GLY A 81 -9.54 0.96 -9.88
C GLY A 81 -9.15 0.52 -8.45
N ARG A 82 -10.00 0.79 -7.46
CA ARG A 82 -9.92 0.23 -6.09
C ARG A 82 -10.40 -1.21 -6.05
N PHE A 83 -9.66 -2.10 -5.38
CA PHE A 83 -10.03 -3.51 -5.22
C PHE A 83 -11.08 -3.71 -4.10
N THR A 84 -12.14 -2.91 -4.12
CA THR A 84 -13.25 -2.92 -3.17
C THR A 84 -14.50 -2.32 -3.83
N ASN A 85 -15.66 -2.45 -3.19
CA ASN A 85 -16.89 -1.83 -3.66
C ASN A 85 -16.93 -0.33 -3.37
N GLY A 86 -16.05 0.21 -2.53
CA GLY A 86 -16.06 1.62 -2.17
C GLY A 86 -14.67 2.14 -1.79
N MET A 87 -14.54 2.70 -0.59
CA MET A 87 -13.30 3.29 -0.09
C MET A 87 -12.32 2.22 0.40
N LEU A 88 -11.03 2.47 0.19
CA LEU A 88 -9.93 1.73 0.81
C LEU A 88 -9.74 2.19 2.26
N SER A 89 -9.04 1.37 3.06
CA SER A 89 -8.62 1.77 4.41
C SER A 89 -7.80 3.07 4.42
N THR A 90 -6.98 3.27 3.39
CA THR A 90 -6.15 4.47 3.20
C THR A 90 -6.98 5.72 2.88
N ASP A 91 -8.14 5.60 2.22
CA ASP A 91 -9.04 6.73 2.01
C ASP A 91 -9.61 7.20 3.36
N TYR A 92 -10.04 6.27 4.23
CA TYR A 92 -10.51 6.60 5.57
C TYR A 92 -9.42 7.24 6.43
N ILE A 93 -8.20 6.69 6.41
CA ILE A 93 -7.06 7.25 7.14
C ILE A 93 -6.77 8.69 6.67
N ALA A 94 -6.73 8.91 5.35
CA ALA A 94 -6.52 10.23 4.78
C ALA A 94 -7.61 11.22 5.20
N SER A 95 -8.87 10.77 5.26
CA SER A 95 -9.99 11.57 5.76
C SER A 95 -9.84 11.92 7.24
N TYR A 96 -9.52 10.93 8.09
CA TYR A 96 -9.34 11.17 9.53
C TYR A 96 -8.16 12.08 9.87
N THR A 97 -7.14 12.12 9.03
CA THR A 97 -6.03 13.09 9.20
C THR A 97 -6.41 14.53 8.85
N GLY A 98 -7.56 14.74 8.19
CA GLY A 98 -7.98 16.03 7.65
C GLY A 98 -7.22 16.48 6.41
N LEU A 99 -6.36 15.62 5.83
CA LEU A 99 -5.60 15.92 4.62
C LEU A 99 -6.43 15.80 3.35
N LYS A 100 -7.38 14.87 3.32
CA LYS A 100 -8.29 14.64 2.18
C LYS A 100 -9.73 14.72 2.64
N LYS A 101 -10.59 15.35 1.82
CA LYS A 101 -12.04 15.39 2.07
C LYS A 101 -12.75 14.15 1.55
N GLU A 102 -12.26 13.58 0.46
CA GLU A 102 -12.94 12.51 -0.26
C GLU A 102 -12.04 11.28 -0.37
N LEU A 103 -11.25 11.18 -1.44
CA LEU A 103 -10.47 10.00 -1.79
C LEU A 103 -8.99 10.33 -1.90
N LEU A 104 -8.14 9.34 -1.60
CA LEU A 104 -6.72 9.40 -1.89
C LEU A 104 -6.52 9.09 -3.38
N PRO A 105 -5.94 10.01 -4.18
CA PRO A 105 -5.82 9.78 -5.61
C PRO A 105 -4.66 8.84 -5.97
N PRO A 106 -4.74 8.15 -7.12
CA PRO A 106 -3.58 7.47 -7.71
C PRO A 106 -2.59 8.50 -8.26
N TYR A 107 -1.30 8.26 -8.07
CA TYR A 107 -0.24 9.12 -8.59
C TYR A 107 -0.26 9.25 -10.11
N LEU A 108 -0.65 8.20 -10.82
CA LEU A 108 -0.68 8.16 -12.28
C LEU A 108 -1.90 8.86 -12.91
N ASP A 109 -2.81 9.43 -12.12
CA ASP A 109 -3.90 10.23 -12.66
C ASP A 109 -3.35 11.47 -13.40
N PRO A 110 -3.60 11.63 -14.72
CA PRO A 110 -3.10 12.77 -15.48
C PRO A 110 -3.70 14.10 -15.04
N ASN A 111 -4.84 14.09 -14.32
CA ASN A 111 -5.50 15.29 -13.82
C ASN A 111 -5.05 15.69 -12.41
N LEU A 112 -4.06 14.97 -11.84
CA LEU A 112 -3.62 15.16 -10.47
C LEU A 112 -3.00 16.55 -10.25
N SER A 113 -3.65 17.35 -9.41
CA SER A 113 -3.21 18.71 -9.07
C SER A 113 -2.00 18.71 -8.13
N ILE A 114 -1.29 19.84 -8.06
CA ILE A 114 -0.15 19.98 -7.14
C ILE A 114 -0.61 20.03 -5.69
N GLU A 115 -1.79 20.59 -5.41
CA GLU A 115 -2.44 20.61 -4.11
C GLU A 115 -2.77 19.19 -3.62
N GLU A 116 -3.20 18.33 -4.52
CA GLU A 116 -3.45 16.92 -4.20
C GLU A 116 -2.15 16.17 -3.89
N LEU A 117 -1.09 16.41 -4.65
CA LEU A 117 0.24 15.83 -4.37
C LEU A 117 0.78 16.26 -3.00
N MET A 118 0.60 17.54 -2.64
CA MET A 118 1.03 18.06 -1.34
C MET A 118 0.23 17.45 -0.18
N THR A 119 -1.06 17.19 -0.35
CA THR A 119 -1.90 16.66 0.73
C THR A 119 -1.83 15.15 0.88
N GLY A 120 -1.58 14.43 -0.21
CA GLY A 120 -1.33 12.98 -0.17
C GLY A 120 -1.73 12.26 -1.45
N VAL A 121 -1.03 11.16 -1.74
CA VAL A 121 -1.18 10.38 -2.96
C VAL A 121 -0.76 8.94 -2.72
N SER A 122 -1.34 7.99 -3.47
CA SER A 122 -0.88 6.60 -3.48
C SER A 122 -0.06 6.30 -4.72
N PHE A 123 1.08 5.66 -4.51
CA PHE A 123 1.96 5.08 -5.52
C PHE A 123 1.76 3.57 -5.67
N ALA A 124 0.86 2.98 -4.88
CA ALA A 124 0.60 1.54 -4.85
C ALA A 124 0.11 1.00 -6.19
N SER A 125 0.34 -0.28 -6.43
CA SER A 125 -0.02 -0.95 -7.68
C SER A 125 -0.47 -2.36 -7.41
N ALA A 126 -1.71 -2.68 -7.77
CA ALA A 126 -2.27 -3.99 -7.55
C ALA A 126 -1.40 -5.11 -8.16
N GLY A 127 -1.19 -6.17 -7.39
CA GLY A 127 -0.32 -7.29 -7.78
C GLY A 127 1.16 -7.11 -7.43
N SER A 128 1.59 -5.96 -6.91
CA SER A 128 2.99 -5.72 -6.52
C SER A 128 3.39 -6.46 -5.24
N GLY A 129 4.70 -6.60 -5.05
CA GLY A 129 5.32 -7.26 -3.91
C GLY A 129 6.80 -6.89 -3.79
N PHE A 130 7.43 -7.35 -2.71
CA PHE A 130 8.84 -7.09 -2.41
C PHE A 130 9.80 -8.05 -3.11
N ASP A 131 9.33 -9.22 -3.57
CA ASP A 131 10.12 -10.09 -4.43
C ASP A 131 10.18 -9.48 -5.85
N PRO A 132 11.37 -9.17 -6.41
CA PRO A 132 11.50 -8.64 -7.77
C PRO A 132 10.88 -9.53 -8.86
N LEU A 133 10.69 -10.83 -8.58
CA LEU A 133 10.01 -11.74 -9.49
C LEU A 133 8.51 -11.41 -9.62
N THR A 134 7.86 -11.00 -8.53
CA THR A 134 6.41 -10.75 -8.48
C THR A 134 5.94 -9.78 -9.57
N PRO A 135 6.46 -8.54 -9.65
CA PRO A 135 6.00 -7.57 -10.65
C PRO A 135 6.37 -7.95 -12.09
N THR A 136 7.43 -8.75 -12.27
CA THR A 136 7.82 -9.27 -13.58
C THR A 136 6.78 -10.25 -14.13
N MET A 137 6.16 -11.05 -13.27
CA MET A 137 5.15 -12.04 -13.65
C MET A 137 3.78 -11.40 -13.92
N THR A 138 3.47 -10.28 -13.28
CA THR A 138 2.14 -9.65 -13.31
C THR A 138 2.08 -8.39 -14.18
N ASN A 139 3.22 -7.88 -14.64
CA ASN A 139 3.37 -6.64 -15.40
C ASN A 139 2.75 -5.43 -14.68
N VAL A 140 3.13 -5.24 -13.41
CA VAL A 140 2.62 -4.18 -12.51
C VAL A 140 3.77 -3.27 -12.06
N ILE A 141 3.50 -2.18 -11.34
CA ILE A 141 4.53 -1.23 -10.92
C ILE A 141 5.33 -1.84 -9.75
N PRO A 142 6.62 -2.18 -9.94
CA PRO A 142 7.43 -2.76 -8.88
C PRO A 142 7.68 -1.74 -7.75
N MET A 143 7.98 -2.22 -6.54
CA MET A 143 8.10 -1.35 -5.34
C MET A 143 9.19 -0.27 -5.50
N ASP A 144 10.31 -0.58 -6.17
CA ASP A 144 11.34 0.39 -6.52
C ASP A 144 10.82 1.51 -7.42
N LYS A 145 9.98 1.20 -8.40
CA LYS A 145 9.33 2.20 -9.26
C LYS A 145 8.34 3.06 -8.49
N GLN A 146 7.64 2.52 -7.49
CA GLN A 146 6.81 3.33 -6.59
C GLN A 146 7.66 4.36 -5.82
N LEU A 147 8.89 4.00 -5.41
CA LEU A 147 9.83 4.95 -4.81
C LEU A 147 10.30 6.03 -5.79
N GLU A 148 10.49 5.68 -7.07
CA GLU A 148 10.81 6.66 -8.10
C GLU A 148 9.69 7.68 -8.29
N TYR A 149 8.44 7.23 -8.33
CA TYR A 149 7.28 8.12 -8.37
C TYR A 149 7.20 9.03 -7.15
N PHE A 150 7.53 8.53 -5.97
CA PHE A 150 7.63 9.38 -4.79
C PHE A 150 8.74 10.44 -4.91
N LYS A 151 9.92 10.07 -5.43
CA LYS A 151 11.00 11.04 -5.70
C LYS A 151 10.57 12.10 -6.70
N GLU A 152 9.81 11.73 -7.73
CA GLU A 152 9.24 12.66 -8.69
C GLU A 152 8.17 13.57 -8.07
N CYS A 153 7.24 13.00 -7.29
CA CYS A 153 6.27 13.74 -6.49
C CYS A 153 6.96 14.80 -5.62
N LYS A 154 8.00 14.41 -4.87
CA LYS A 154 8.79 15.33 -4.04
C LYS A 154 9.38 16.48 -4.87
N LYS A 155 9.96 16.19 -6.04
CA LYS A 155 10.50 17.23 -6.94
C LYS A 155 9.42 18.19 -7.43
N ARG A 156 8.24 17.68 -7.80
CA ARG A 156 7.10 18.52 -8.23
C ARG A 156 6.64 19.44 -7.11
N VAL A 157 6.53 18.94 -5.89
CA VAL A 157 6.20 19.74 -4.69
C VAL A 157 7.31 20.78 -4.39
N GLU A 158 8.57 20.40 -4.58
CA GLU A 158 9.73 21.29 -4.39
C GLU A 158 9.73 22.51 -5.31
N VAL A 159 9.26 22.37 -6.55
CA VAL A 159 9.11 23.50 -7.48
C VAL A 159 8.19 24.58 -6.92
N VAL A 160 7.16 24.21 -6.14
CA VAL A 160 6.16 25.14 -5.62
C VAL A 160 6.51 25.65 -4.21
N LEU A 161 6.94 24.75 -3.31
CA LEU A 161 7.21 25.11 -1.92
C LEU A 161 8.64 25.60 -1.69
N GLY A 162 9.57 25.27 -2.59
CA GLY A 162 11.00 25.38 -2.35
C GLY A 162 11.55 24.22 -1.51
N LYS A 163 12.86 24.04 -1.58
CA LYS A 163 13.57 22.89 -1.00
C LYS A 163 13.34 22.71 0.49
N GLU A 164 13.64 23.74 1.30
CA GLU A 164 13.55 23.66 2.76
C GLU A 164 12.13 23.35 3.26
N ARG A 165 11.13 24.01 2.69
CA ARG A 165 9.72 23.77 3.04
C ARG A 165 9.26 22.38 2.63
N THR A 166 9.72 21.89 1.49
CA THR A 166 9.43 20.52 1.04
C THR A 166 10.06 19.50 1.97
N GLU A 167 11.31 19.67 2.38
CA GLU A 167 11.95 18.78 3.35
C GLU A 167 11.20 18.76 4.69
N ASN A 168 10.79 19.92 5.21
CA ASN A 168 9.99 20.00 6.44
C ASN A 168 8.58 19.41 6.28
N HIS A 169 7.98 19.55 5.11
CA HIS A 169 6.71 18.93 4.78
C HIS A 169 6.85 17.40 4.78
N ILE A 170 7.77 16.83 3.99
CA ILE A 170 7.97 15.38 3.93
C ILE A 170 8.36 14.81 5.32
N LYS A 171 9.14 15.54 6.13
CA LYS A 171 9.47 15.17 7.52
C LYS A 171 8.24 14.99 8.42
N LYS A 172 7.18 15.75 8.18
CA LYS A 172 5.90 15.72 8.92
C LYS A 172 4.83 14.93 8.17
N GLY A 173 5.22 14.23 7.10
CA GLY A 173 4.34 13.35 6.35
C GLY A 173 4.18 12.00 7.04
N VAL A 174 3.08 11.32 6.75
CA VAL A 174 2.85 9.92 7.14
C VAL A 174 3.04 9.04 5.91
N PHE A 175 3.74 7.93 6.09
CA PHE A 175 3.98 6.94 5.05
C PHE A 175 3.25 5.65 5.42
N PHE A 176 2.51 5.08 4.47
CA PHE A 176 1.80 3.82 4.65
C PHE A 176 2.30 2.82 3.62
N ILE A 177 2.68 1.62 4.07
CA ILE A 177 3.23 0.57 3.20
C ILE A 177 2.42 -0.71 3.43
N SER A 178 1.85 -1.28 2.37
CA SER A 178 1.14 -2.57 2.44
C SER A 178 1.36 -3.40 1.18
N ALA A 179 2.24 -4.39 1.27
CA ALA A 179 2.55 -5.33 0.20
C ALA A 179 3.13 -6.62 0.78
N GLY A 180 3.24 -7.66 -0.04
CA GLY A 180 3.95 -8.90 0.28
C GLY A 180 3.08 -10.16 0.24
N THR A 181 1.76 -10.00 0.29
CA THR A 181 0.83 -11.14 0.11
C THR A 181 1.01 -11.77 -1.28
N ASN A 182 1.21 -10.95 -2.32
CA ASN A 182 1.45 -11.42 -3.67
C ASN A 182 2.74 -12.26 -3.81
N ASP A 183 3.80 -11.92 -3.06
CA ASP A 183 5.07 -12.67 -3.10
C ASP A 183 4.88 -14.12 -2.64
N PHE A 184 4.06 -14.34 -1.61
CA PHE A 184 3.73 -15.69 -1.15
C PHE A 184 2.74 -16.38 -2.08
N VAL A 185 1.63 -15.71 -2.39
CA VAL A 185 0.55 -16.29 -3.19
C VAL A 185 1.06 -16.69 -4.56
N LEU A 186 1.73 -15.79 -5.28
CA LEU A 186 2.15 -16.01 -6.65
C LEU A 186 3.43 -16.85 -6.72
N ASN A 187 4.50 -16.47 -6.02
CA ASN A 187 5.83 -17.04 -6.26
C ASN A 187 6.17 -18.25 -5.38
N TYR A 188 5.43 -18.49 -4.29
CA TYR A 188 5.71 -19.56 -3.34
C TYR A 188 4.62 -20.65 -3.33
N PHE A 189 3.34 -20.25 -3.35
CA PHE A 189 2.21 -21.19 -3.27
C PHE A 189 1.65 -21.61 -4.63
N ILE A 190 1.28 -20.66 -5.50
CA ILE A 190 0.68 -20.97 -6.81
C ILE A 190 1.75 -21.45 -7.78
N LEU A 191 2.82 -20.68 -7.97
CA LEU A 191 3.96 -21.08 -8.77
C LEU A 191 5.06 -21.56 -7.82
N PRO A 192 5.53 -22.81 -7.92
CA PRO A 192 6.53 -23.35 -6.99
C PRO A 192 7.96 -22.83 -7.28
N ILE A 193 8.13 -21.66 -7.90
CA ILE A 193 9.44 -21.12 -8.30
C ILE A 193 10.29 -20.89 -7.06
N GLN A 194 9.79 -20.13 -6.09
CA GLN A 194 10.55 -19.83 -4.87
C GLN A 194 10.53 -20.98 -3.88
N ARG A 195 9.46 -21.78 -3.84
CA ARG A 195 9.40 -23.00 -3.01
C ARG A 195 10.45 -24.04 -3.38
N ASN A 196 10.87 -24.09 -4.65
CA ASN A 196 11.95 -24.97 -5.09
C ASN A 196 13.36 -24.44 -4.76
N ARG A 197 13.49 -23.16 -4.39
CA ARG A 197 14.78 -22.49 -4.12
C ARG A 197 14.99 -22.18 -2.64
N TYR A 198 13.90 -21.96 -1.90
CA TYR A 198 13.91 -21.52 -0.51
C TYR A 198 13.00 -22.39 0.33
N THR A 199 13.42 -22.66 1.58
CA THR A 199 12.48 -23.04 2.63
C THR A 199 11.59 -21.85 2.98
N LEU A 200 10.46 -22.09 3.66
CA LEU A 200 9.53 -21.02 4.04
C LEU A 200 10.24 -19.91 4.85
N LEU A 201 11.04 -20.32 5.85
CA LEU A 201 11.79 -19.39 6.69
C LEU A 201 12.86 -18.62 5.90
N ALA A 202 13.56 -19.28 4.98
CA ALA A 202 14.54 -18.62 4.11
C ALA A 202 13.88 -17.59 3.18
N TYR A 203 12.68 -17.90 2.67
CA TYR A 203 11.92 -16.98 1.82
C TYR A 203 11.39 -15.78 2.62
N GLN A 204 10.92 -16.00 3.85
CA GLN A 204 10.56 -14.90 4.76
C GLN A 204 11.75 -13.97 5.04
N HIS A 205 12.93 -14.53 5.30
CA HIS A 205 14.14 -13.73 5.49
C HIS A 205 14.54 -12.94 4.23
N PHE A 206 14.40 -13.55 3.05
CA PHE A 206 14.61 -12.89 1.77
C PHE A 206 13.66 -11.69 1.58
N LEU A 207 12.36 -11.86 1.84
CA LEU A 207 11.39 -10.75 1.74
C LEU A 207 11.66 -9.67 2.80
N ILE A 208 11.98 -10.04 4.04
CA ILE A 208 12.33 -9.07 5.10
C ILE A 208 13.58 -8.27 4.70
N HIS A 209 14.53 -8.86 3.98
CA HIS A 209 15.68 -8.14 3.47
C HIS A 209 15.27 -7.05 2.46
N HIS A 210 14.44 -7.39 1.47
CA HIS A 210 13.94 -6.39 0.50
C HIS A 210 13.03 -5.34 1.12
N VAL A 211 12.22 -5.70 2.11
CA VAL A 211 11.47 -4.75 2.93
C VAL A 211 12.43 -3.77 3.61
N LYS A 212 13.50 -4.26 4.26
CA LYS A 212 14.51 -3.40 4.90
C LYS A 212 15.19 -2.48 3.89
N GLU A 213 15.58 -2.97 2.72
CA GLU A 213 16.17 -2.14 1.67
C GLU A 213 15.22 -1.05 1.22
N PHE A 214 13.96 -1.40 0.92
CA PHE A 214 12.91 -0.45 0.54
C PHE A 214 12.78 0.66 1.58
N ILE A 215 12.77 0.31 2.86
CA ILE A 215 12.65 1.23 3.99
C ILE A 215 13.91 2.07 4.21
N GLN A 216 15.10 1.50 4.06
CA GLN A 216 16.38 2.19 4.27
C GLN A 216 16.61 3.31 3.25
N VAL A 217 16.08 3.18 2.03
CA VAL A 217 16.07 4.25 1.03
C VAL A 217 15.42 5.53 1.59
N TRP A 218 14.48 5.40 2.51
CA TRP A 218 13.89 6.53 3.23
C TRP A 218 14.85 7.06 4.30
N PHE A 219 15.35 6.19 5.17
CA PHE A 219 16.07 6.58 6.40
C PHE A 219 17.53 7.03 6.22
N CYS A 220 18.19 6.73 5.10
CA CYS A 220 19.53 7.29 4.83
C CYS A 220 19.51 8.78 4.46
N SER A 221 18.33 9.39 4.31
CA SER A 221 18.16 10.84 4.46
C SER A 221 17.80 11.11 5.93
N PRO A 222 18.51 11.99 6.67
CA PRO A 222 18.43 12.14 8.14
C PRO A 222 17.10 12.71 8.69
N THR A 223 15.96 12.44 8.05
CA THR A 223 14.79 13.33 8.12
C THR A 223 13.47 12.65 8.49
N TYR A 224 13.29 11.33 8.36
CA TYR A 224 11.94 10.74 8.45
C TYR A 224 11.71 9.89 9.70
N ALA A 225 10.60 10.12 10.39
CA ALA A 225 10.04 9.20 11.38
C ALA A 225 8.98 8.34 10.67
N CYS A 226 9.20 7.03 10.59
CA CYS A 226 8.24 6.09 10.02
C CYS A 226 7.68 5.22 11.14
N TYR A 227 6.36 5.16 11.26
CA TYR A 227 5.67 4.22 12.15
C TYR A 227 5.52 2.89 11.43
N PHE A 228 6.16 1.85 11.97
CA PHE A 228 5.98 0.48 11.53
C PHE A 228 4.79 -0.15 12.24
N HIS A 229 3.82 -0.63 11.47
CA HIS A 229 3.01 -1.78 11.87
C HIS A 229 3.14 -2.82 10.78
N PHE A 230 4.09 -3.74 10.95
CA PHE A 230 4.18 -4.93 10.11
C PHE A 230 4.20 -6.15 11.02
N ILE A 231 3.12 -6.92 10.90
CA ILE A 231 3.09 -8.38 10.83
C ILE A 231 4.21 -9.05 11.63
N LYS A 232 4.12 -8.96 12.95
CA LYS A 232 4.73 -9.95 13.85
C LYS A 232 3.77 -11.09 14.20
N ASP A 233 2.49 -10.94 13.88
CA ASP A 233 1.44 -11.84 14.39
C ASP A 233 0.97 -12.90 13.37
N PHE A 234 1.78 -13.17 12.34
CA PHE A 234 1.54 -14.27 11.38
C PHE A 234 2.75 -15.21 11.19
N LEU A 235 3.66 -15.24 12.16
CA LEU A 235 4.66 -16.32 12.31
C LEU A 235 4.30 -17.22 13.48
#